data_AF-A0A832AZ62-F1
#
_entry.id   AF-A0A832AZ62-F1
#
_cell.length_a   1.000
_cell.length_b   1.000
_cell.length_c   1.000
_cell.angle_alpha   90.00
_cell.angle_beta   90.00
_cell.angle_gamma   90.00
#
_symmetry.space_group_name_H-M   'P 1'
#
loop_
_entity.id
_entity.type
_entity.pdbx_description
1 polymer ?
#
loop_
_entity_poly.entity_id
_entity_poly.type
_entity_poly.pdbx_seq_one_letter_code
_entity_poly.pdbx_strand_id
1 'polypeptide(L)'
;MSKKVLFVCIRNTARSVMAEAIFNSFAKSWTAESAGIEKAEKIDEKVKKILERRGLKAKNRPRLLKEVDLNDYELVVTVCEESSCVVIPHGRVLRWYIEDPVGKSEDVYEKVFEEIEKRVRRLVLELDGS
;
A
#
# COMPACT_ATOMS: atom_id res chain seq x y z
N MET A 1 -13.50 13.34 12.11
CA MET A 1 -12.17 12.76 11.82
C MET A 1 -12.27 12.00 10.52
N SER A 2 -11.28 12.13 9.62
CA SER A 2 -11.22 11.33 8.40
C SER A 2 -10.81 9.90 8.76
N LYS A 3 -11.54 8.90 8.26
CA LYS A 3 -11.21 7.48 8.49
C LYS A 3 -9.90 7.14 7.76
N LYS A 4 -9.07 6.28 8.35
CA LYS A 4 -7.76 5.93 7.81
C LYS A 4 -7.62 4.45 7.49
N VAL A 5 -6.90 4.18 6.41
CA VAL A 5 -6.44 2.83 6.05
C VAL A 5 -4.91 2.77 6.03
N LEU A 6 -4.34 1.70 6.59
CA LEU A 6 -2.91 1.46 6.57
C LEU A 6 -2.56 0.32 5.60
N PHE A 7 -1.77 0.61 4.57
CA PHE A 7 -1.21 -0.43 3.69
C PHE A 7 0.15 -0.89 4.21
N VAL A 8 0.30 -2.20 4.47
CA VAL A 8 1.52 -2.78 5.04
C VAL A 8 2.13 -3.76 4.05
N CYS A 9 3.43 -3.63 3.77
CA CYS A 9 4.20 -4.69 3.09
C CYS A 9 5.52 -4.95 3.83
N ILE A 10 6.41 -5.77 3.26
CA ILE A 10 7.65 -6.14 3.96
C ILE A 10 8.55 -4.91 4.17
N ARG A 11 8.92 -4.17 3.11
CA ARG A 11 9.92 -3.08 3.20
C ARG A 11 9.38 -1.66 3.00
N ASN A 12 8.09 -1.50 2.70
CA ASN A 12 7.48 -0.22 2.36
C ASN A 12 8.18 0.57 1.25
N THR A 13 8.66 -0.14 0.23
CA THR A 13 9.36 0.47 -0.92
C THR A 13 8.59 0.40 -2.22
N ALA A 14 7.63 -0.53 -2.35
CA ALA A 14 6.92 -0.80 -3.60
C ALA A 14 5.41 -0.95 -3.42
N ARG A 15 4.92 -2.17 -3.16
CA ARG A 15 3.49 -2.52 -3.16
C ARG A 15 2.62 -1.62 -2.28
N SER A 16 2.97 -1.43 -1.01
CA SER A 16 2.18 -0.57 -0.11
C SER A 16 2.24 0.92 -0.44
N VAL A 17 3.31 1.36 -1.10
CA VAL A 17 3.48 2.75 -1.57
C VAL A 17 2.62 3.03 -2.79
N MET A 18 2.55 2.07 -3.73
CA MET A 18 1.63 2.12 -4.86
C MET A 18 0.18 2.17 -4.34
N ALA A 19 -0.17 1.30 -3.39
CA ALA A 19 -1.52 1.24 -2.84
C ALA A 19 -1.93 2.55 -2.14
N GLU A 20 -1.05 3.14 -1.32
CA GLU A 20 -1.28 4.45 -0.69
C GLU A 20 -1.53 5.56 -1.72
N ALA A 21 -0.65 5.68 -2.72
CA ALA A 21 -0.74 6.73 -3.73
C ALA A 21 -1.99 6.62 -4.59
N ILE A 22 -2.37 5.40 -4.98
CA ILE A 22 -3.60 5.12 -5.72
C ILE A 22 -4.81 5.40 -4.83
N PHE A 23 -4.83 4.94 -3.59
CA PHE A 23 -6.01 5.09 -2.72
C PHE A 23 -6.33 6.57 -2.50
N ASN A 24 -5.31 7.37 -2.18
CA ASN A 24 -5.45 8.80 -1.95
C ASN A 24 -5.84 9.60 -3.20
N SER A 25 -5.71 9.06 -4.41
CA SER A 25 -6.17 9.74 -5.63
C SER A 25 -7.64 9.50 -5.95
N PHE A 26 -8.26 8.46 -5.37
CA PHE A 26 -9.67 8.11 -5.60
C PHE A 26 -10.57 8.37 -4.40
N ALA A 27 -10.07 8.17 -3.18
CA ALA A 27 -10.86 8.28 -1.96
C ALA A 27 -11.25 9.74 -1.67
N LYS A 28 -12.48 9.95 -1.19
CA LYS A 28 -12.98 11.28 -0.80
C LYS A 28 -13.07 11.46 0.71
N SER A 29 -13.55 10.43 1.42
CA SER A 29 -13.81 10.51 2.86
C SER A 29 -12.79 9.77 3.71
N TRP A 30 -11.93 8.99 3.05
CA TRP A 30 -10.85 8.21 3.66
C TRP A 30 -9.47 8.70 3.22
N THR A 31 -8.48 8.46 4.06
CA THR A 31 -7.07 8.69 3.73
C THR A 31 -6.25 7.42 3.95
N ALA A 32 -5.25 7.20 3.12
CA ALA A 32 -4.31 6.09 3.24
C ALA A 32 -2.95 6.55 3.73
N GLU A 33 -2.33 5.73 4.56
CA GLU A 33 -0.89 5.74 4.84
C GLU A 33 -0.31 4.35 4.54
N SER A 34 1.02 4.24 4.48
CA SER A 34 1.69 2.94 4.34
C SER A 34 2.87 2.75 5.29
N ALA A 35 3.15 1.49 5.61
CA ALA A 35 4.26 1.09 6.46
C ALA A 35 4.88 -0.25 6.06
N GLY A 36 6.04 -0.53 6.65
CA GLY A 36 6.90 -1.68 6.36
C GLY A 36 7.29 -2.41 7.64
N ILE A 37 7.35 -3.73 7.58
CA ILE A 37 7.75 -4.56 8.72
C ILE A 37 9.26 -4.46 8.94
N GLU A 38 10.02 -4.46 7.84
CA GLU A 38 11.46 -4.32 7.79
C GLU A 38 11.87 -2.90 7.39
N LYS A 39 13.06 -2.51 7.83
CA LYS A 39 13.63 -1.20 7.52
C LYS A 39 14.07 -1.15 6.05
N ALA A 40 13.79 -0.03 5.40
CA ALA A 40 14.35 0.33 4.12
C ALA A 40 14.74 1.80 4.11
N GLU A 41 15.72 2.16 3.28
CA GLU A 41 16.25 3.53 3.24
C GLU A 41 15.50 4.41 2.25
N LYS A 42 15.07 3.85 1.12
CA LYS A 42 14.45 4.59 0.03
C LYS A 42 13.31 3.81 -0.61
N ILE A 43 12.35 4.55 -1.13
CA ILE A 43 11.31 4.03 -2.03
C ILE A 43 11.98 3.54 -3.31
N ASP A 44 11.44 2.46 -3.90
CA ASP A 44 11.95 1.93 -5.15
C ASP A 44 11.77 2.95 -6.28
N GLU A 45 12.86 3.23 -7.01
CA GLU A 45 12.86 4.24 -8.07
C GLU A 45 11.94 3.86 -9.23
N LYS A 46 11.72 2.56 -9.51
CA LYS A 46 10.76 2.12 -10.52
C LYS A 46 9.33 2.46 -10.10
N VAL A 47 9.01 2.29 -8.81
CA VAL A 47 7.70 2.67 -8.25
C VAL A 47 7.46 4.16 -8.38
N LYS A 48 8.46 5.00 -8.05
CA LYS A 48 8.36 6.46 -8.24
C LYS A 48 8.05 6.83 -9.69
N LYS A 49 8.81 6.26 -10.65
CA LYS A 49 8.62 6.51 -12.09
C LYS A 49 7.22 6.08 -12.57
N ILE A 50 6.75 4.90 -12.15
CA ILE A 50 5.44 4.36 -12.52
C ILE A 50 4.31 5.25 -11.99
N LEU A 51 4.43 5.73 -10.76
CA LEU A 51 3.46 6.65 -10.15
C LEU A 51 3.48 8.01 -10.86
N GLU A 52 4.66 8.57 -11.09
CA GLU A 52 4.82 9.85 -11.76
C GLU A 52 4.23 9.86 -13.16
N ARG A 53 4.47 8.81 -13.97
CA ARG A 53 3.87 8.64 -15.30
C ARG A 53 2.33 8.64 -15.29
N ARG A 54 1.73 8.33 -14.14
CA ARG A 54 0.27 8.28 -13.94
C ARG A 54 -0.26 9.51 -13.19
N GLY A 55 0.57 10.53 -12.97
CA GLY A 55 0.19 11.72 -12.22
C GLY A 55 0.01 11.48 -10.72
N LEU A 56 0.50 10.35 -10.20
CA LEU A 56 0.45 9.98 -8.78
C LEU A 56 1.77 10.33 -8.10
N LYS A 57 1.72 10.71 -6.83
CA LYS A 57 2.92 11.02 -6.03
C LYS A 57 3.19 9.90 -5.03
N ALA A 58 4.41 9.36 -5.09
CA ALA A 58 4.91 8.47 -4.05
C ALA A 58 5.16 9.23 -2.74
N LYS A 59 5.12 8.51 -1.61
CA LYS A 59 5.61 9.05 -0.35
C LYS A 59 7.13 9.32 -0.42
N ASN A 60 7.62 10.20 0.47
CA ASN A 60 9.03 10.61 0.46
C ASN A 60 10.00 9.52 0.95
N ARG A 61 9.61 8.75 1.98
CA ARG A 61 10.47 7.75 2.62
C ARG A 61 9.69 6.54 3.14
N PRO A 62 10.30 5.35 3.21
CA PRO A 62 9.73 4.21 3.93
C PRO A 62 9.45 4.58 5.40
N ARG A 63 8.41 3.99 5.99
CA ARG A 63 8.05 4.11 7.41
C ARG A 63 7.98 2.72 8.02
N LEU A 64 8.57 2.54 9.21
CA LEU A 64 8.47 1.26 9.92
C LEU A 64 7.11 1.12 10.60
N LEU A 65 6.53 -0.06 10.53
CA LEU A 65 5.25 -0.38 11.17
C LEU A 65 5.32 -0.21 12.69
N LYS A 66 6.49 -0.47 13.28
CA LYS A 66 6.73 -0.24 14.73
C LYS A 66 6.62 1.23 15.15
N GLU A 67 6.70 2.16 14.20
CA GLU A 67 6.55 3.61 14.44
C GLU A 67 5.11 4.09 14.19
N VAL A 68 4.18 3.17 13.97
CA VAL A 68 2.78 3.44 13.65
C VAL A 68 1.92 2.97 14.81
N ASP A 69 1.06 3.85 15.34
CA ASP A 69 -0.01 3.42 16.23
C ASP A 69 -1.13 2.80 15.38
N LEU A 70 -1.33 1.50 15.52
CA LEU A 70 -2.36 0.78 14.75
C LEU A 70 -3.78 1.23 15.10
N ASN A 71 -3.99 1.85 16.26
CA ASN A 71 -5.32 2.33 16.68
C ASN A 71 -5.77 3.58 15.92
N ASP A 72 -4.85 4.25 15.21
CA ASP A 72 -5.16 5.40 14.34
C ASP A 72 -5.90 4.99 13.05
N TYR A 73 -6.07 3.69 12.80
CA TYR A 73 -6.57 3.15 11.54
C TYR A 73 -7.78 2.25 11.77
N GLU A 74 -8.81 2.44 10.97
CA GLU A 74 -10.03 1.64 11.00
C GLU A 74 -9.88 0.36 10.17
N LEU A 75 -8.87 0.31 9.30
CA LEU A 75 -8.56 -0.81 8.44
C LEU A 75 -7.05 -0.92 8.21
N VAL A 76 -6.53 -2.14 8.30
CA VAL A 76 -5.18 -2.47 7.83
C VAL A 76 -5.28 -3.41 6.62
N VAL A 77 -4.52 -3.13 5.57
CA VAL A 77 -4.40 -3.98 4.39
C VAL A 77 -2.96 -4.46 4.26
N THR A 78 -2.72 -5.75 4.44
CA THR A 78 -1.40 -6.34 4.22
C THR A 78 -1.25 -6.77 2.76
N VAL A 79 -0.20 -6.30 2.11
CA VAL A 79 0.19 -6.68 0.76
C VAL A 79 1.46 -7.52 0.85
N CYS A 80 1.31 -8.82 0.63
CA CYS A 80 2.29 -9.84 0.94
C CYS A 80 2.25 -10.95 -0.11
N GLU A 81 3.27 -11.81 -0.13
CA GLU A 81 3.12 -13.12 -0.78
C GLU A 81 2.45 -14.07 0.21
N GLU A 82 1.80 -15.11 -0.29
CA GLU A 82 1.04 -16.06 0.55
C GLU A 82 1.92 -16.73 1.61
N SER A 83 3.17 -17.05 1.25
CA SER A 83 4.16 -17.69 2.12
C SER A 83 4.81 -16.78 3.18
N SER A 84 4.68 -15.46 3.04
CA SER A 84 5.42 -14.48 3.85
C SER A 84 4.51 -13.44 4.53
N CYS A 85 3.21 -13.70 4.56
CA CYS A 85 2.27 -12.74 5.12
C CYS A 85 2.29 -12.71 6.66
N VAL A 86 2.68 -11.58 7.22
CA VAL A 86 2.74 -11.39 8.67
C VAL A 86 1.36 -11.06 9.23
N VAL A 87 1.07 -11.61 10.41
CA VAL A 87 -0.14 -11.29 11.17
C VAL A 87 0.02 -9.93 11.84
N ILE A 88 -0.89 -9.00 11.53
CA ILE A 88 -0.93 -7.69 12.18
C ILE A 88 -2.00 -7.73 13.29
N PRO A 89 -1.67 -7.35 14.54
CA PRO A 89 -2.61 -7.39 15.66
C PRO A 89 -3.58 -6.20 15.59
N HIS A 90 -4.55 -6.26 14.66
CA HIS A 90 -5.56 -5.23 14.45
C HIS A 90 -6.95 -5.86 14.28
N GLY A 91 -8.00 -5.17 14.74
CA GLY A 91 -9.37 -5.71 14.74
C GLY A 91 -9.97 -5.93 13.35
N ARG A 92 -9.45 -5.23 12.33
CA ARG A 92 -9.88 -5.35 10.93
C ARG A 92 -8.67 -5.38 10.00
N VAL A 93 -8.37 -6.56 9.45
CA VAL A 93 -7.23 -6.77 8.54
C VAL A 93 -7.67 -7.45 7.25
N LEU A 94 -7.34 -6.87 6.10
CA LEU A 94 -7.48 -7.50 4.78
C LEU A 94 -6.10 -7.96 4.28
N ARG A 95 -6.05 -9.11 3.61
CA ARG A 95 -4.81 -9.66 3.05
C ARG A 95 -4.89 -9.70 1.54
N TRP A 96 -3.93 -9.07 0.88
CA TRP A 96 -3.77 -9.09 -0.56
C TRP A 96 -2.51 -9.84 -0.94
N TYR A 97 -2.71 -11.01 -1.54
CA TYR A 97 -1.64 -11.80 -2.14
C TYR A 97 -1.29 -11.23 -3.52
N ILE A 98 -0.16 -10.52 -3.58
CA ILE A 98 0.35 -9.87 -4.79
C ILE A 98 1.86 -10.11 -4.85
N GLU A 99 2.31 -10.59 -6.00
CA GLU A 99 3.72 -10.87 -6.31
C GLU A 99 4.63 -9.70 -5.92
N ASP A 100 5.80 -9.98 -5.33
CA ASP A 100 6.78 -8.92 -5.07
C ASP A 100 7.47 -8.49 -6.37
N PRO A 101 7.34 -7.22 -6.81
CA PRO A 101 8.02 -6.76 -8.01
C PRO A 101 9.51 -6.47 -7.80
N VAL A 102 9.99 -6.36 -6.54
CA VAL A 102 11.35 -5.87 -6.25
C VAL A 102 12.42 -6.71 -6.97
N GLY A 103 13.26 -6.04 -7.76
CA GLY A 103 14.35 -6.67 -8.51
C GLY A 103 13.93 -7.29 -9.86
N LYS A 104 12.63 -7.29 -10.19
CA LYS A 104 12.10 -7.85 -11.46
C LYS A 104 12.07 -6.82 -12.60
N SER A 105 11.63 -7.25 -13.78
CA SER A 105 11.48 -6.40 -14.96
C SER A 105 10.40 -5.32 -14.76
N GLU A 106 10.45 -4.25 -15.54
CA GLU A 106 9.47 -3.16 -15.50
C GLU A 106 8.04 -3.67 -15.77
N ASP A 107 7.87 -4.63 -16.69
CA ASP A 107 6.58 -5.26 -16.97
C ASP A 107 5.93 -5.90 -15.74
N VAL A 108 6.74 -6.47 -14.82
CA VAL A 108 6.21 -7.03 -13.57
C VAL A 108 5.72 -5.92 -12.64
N TYR A 109 6.45 -4.79 -12.57
CA TYR A 109 5.97 -3.65 -11.79
C TYR A 109 4.67 -3.07 -12.36
N GLU A 110 4.52 -3.01 -13.68
CA GLU A 110 3.29 -2.53 -14.32
C GLU A 110 2.11 -3.47 -14.03
N LYS A 111 2.30 -4.78 -14.14
CA LYS A 111 1.27 -5.77 -13.75
C LYS A 111 0.88 -5.67 -12.28
N VAL A 112 1.86 -5.51 -11.39
CA VAL A 112 1.61 -5.33 -9.95
C VAL A 112 0.86 -4.03 -9.70
N PHE A 113 1.21 -2.95 -10.40
CA PHE A 113 0.49 -1.68 -10.30
C PHE A 113 -0.97 -1.84 -10.70
N GLU A 114 -1.26 -2.45 -11.85
CA GLU A 114 -2.63 -2.67 -12.35
C GLU A 114 -3.46 -3.52 -11.39
N GLU A 115 -2.88 -4.58 -10.82
CA GLU A 115 -3.57 -5.42 -9.84
C GLU A 115 -3.86 -4.65 -8.55
N ILE A 116 -2.90 -3.86 -8.05
CA ILE A 116 -3.12 -2.99 -6.88
C ILE A 116 -4.20 -1.96 -7.20
N GLU A 117 -4.16 -1.32 -8.36
CA GLU A 117 -5.14 -0.32 -8.76
C GLU A 117 -6.56 -0.89 -8.76
N LYS A 118 -6.76 -2.07 -9.36
CA LYS A 118 -8.05 -2.75 -9.39
C LYS A 118 -8.59 -3.02 -7.99
N ARG A 119 -7.75 -3.53 -7.08
CA ARG A 119 -8.15 -3.83 -5.70
C ARG A 119 -8.43 -2.57 -4.89
N VAL A 120 -7.60 -1.54 -5.05
CA VAL A 120 -7.78 -0.25 -4.37
C VAL A 120 -9.07 0.41 -4.82
N ARG A 121 -9.36 0.47 -6.13
CA ARG A 121 -10.61 1.04 -6.64
C ARG A 121 -11.83 0.34 -6.05
N ARG A 122 -11.82 -0.99 -5.99
CA ARG A 122 -12.88 -1.76 -5.35
C ARG A 122 -13.00 -1.43 -3.86
N LEU A 123 -11.88 -1.37 -3.14
CA LEU A 123 -11.88 -1.03 -1.73
C LEU A 123 -12.43 0.37 -1.47
N VAL A 124 -12.05 1.37 -2.28
CA VAL A 124 -12.57 2.73 -2.17
C VAL A 124 -14.09 2.75 -2.37
N LEU A 125 -14.61 2.05 -3.39
CA LEU A 125 -16.07 1.95 -3.61
C LEU A 125 -16.80 1.33 -2.41
N GLU A 126 -16.22 0.30 -1.80
CA GLU A 126 -16.78 -0.34 -0.60
C GLU A 126 -16.75 0.61 0.63
N LEU A 127 -15.71 1.44 0.75
CA LEU A 127 -15.51 2.31 1.92
C LEU A 127 -16.20 3.68 1.84
N ASP A 128 -16.27 4.29 0.65
CA ASP A 128 -16.95 5.57 0.40
C ASP A 128 -18.45 5.38 0.08
N GLY A 129 -18.87 4.18 -0.31
CA GLY A 129 -20.28 3.83 -0.52
C GLY A 129 -21.03 3.40 0.75
N SER A 130 -20.36 3.36 1.90
CA SER A 130 -20.88 2.91 3.21
C SER A 130 -21.17 4.06 4.16
#